data_AF-B4D195-F1
#
_entry.id   AF-B4D195-F1
#
_cell.length_a   1.000
_cell.length_b   1.000
_cell.length_c   1.000
_cell.angle_alpha   90.00
_cell.angle_beta   90.00
_cell.angle_gamma   90.00
#
_symmetry.space_group_name_H-M   'P 1'
#
loop_
_entity.id
_entity.type
_entity.pdbx_description
1 polymer ?
#
loop_
_entity_poly.entity_id
_entity_poly.type
_entity_poly.pdbx_seq_one_letter_code
_entity_poly.pdbx_strand_id
1 'polypeptide(L)'
;MKQSLLNRCNDCGHTWFPRGFDISKKCPSCAGADVDKTGFMYLALLAVMAVGAGIFWATDRPHKAAHTAAVPAATPMMHMKSRGSKTASDIPLGPITINNEADGRREALRLYPDLGIANSPLNREFVIRYNSYQRLEPEVFRNPSWPVILAKESAAAIGEPLKTP
;
A
#
# COMPACT_ATOMS: atom_id res chain seq x y z
N MET A 1 -2.63 -6.76 7.30
CA MET A 1 -3.52 -6.59 6.14
C MET A 1 -4.54 -5.51 6.50
N LYS A 2 -4.51 -4.34 5.85
CA LYS A 2 -5.50 -3.28 6.11
C LYS A 2 -6.78 -3.66 5.38
N GLN A 3 -7.77 -4.19 6.10
CA GLN A 3 -9.11 -4.36 5.55
C GLN A 3 -9.63 -2.97 5.18
N SER A 4 -9.80 -2.72 3.89
CA SER A 4 -10.27 -1.42 3.40
C SER A 4 -11.73 -1.24 3.83
N LEU A 5 -11.97 -0.19 4.62
CA LEU A 5 -13.27 0.29 5.09
C LEU A 5 -14.11 0.82 3.90
N LEU A 6 -14.46 -0.04 2.94
CA LEU A 6 -15.43 0.33 1.92
C LEU A 6 -16.82 0.26 2.51
N ASN A 7 -17.62 1.29 2.25
CA ASN A 7 -19.04 1.25 2.52
C ASN A 7 -19.74 0.43 1.43
N ARG A 8 -20.79 -0.31 1.81
CA ARG A 8 -21.68 -1.02 0.91
C ARG A 8 -23.12 -0.66 1.25
N CYS A 9 -23.92 -0.37 0.24
CA CYS A 9 -25.37 -0.15 0.40
C CYS A 9 -26.09 -1.50 0.36
N ASN A 10 -26.99 -1.73 1.31
CA ASN A 10 -27.80 -2.94 1.35
C ASN A 10 -28.94 -2.92 0.34
N ASP A 11 -29.48 -1.73 0.03
CA ASP A 11 -30.61 -1.59 -0.90
C ASP A 11 -30.23 -1.89 -2.34
N CYS A 12 -29.09 -1.36 -2.81
CA CYS A 12 -28.67 -1.48 -4.22
C CYS A 12 -27.34 -2.23 -4.43
N GLY A 13 -26.63 -2.60 -3.36
CA GLY A 13 -25.36 -3.31 -3.45
C GLY A 13 -24.16 -2.46 -3.87
N HIS A 14 -24.33 -1.18 -4.18
CA HIS A 14 -23.23 -0.29 -4.60
C HIS A 14 -22.20 -0.11 -3.48
N THR A 15 -20.91 -0.12 -3.84
CA THR A 15 -19.78 0.04 -2.90
C THR A 15 -18.98 1.30 -3.20
N TRP A 16 -18.60 2.05 -2.16
CA TRP A 16 -17.81 3.28 -2.33
C TRP A 16 -16.85 3.53 -1.17
N PHE A 17 -15.81 4.33 -1.45
CA PHE A 17 -14.91 4.83 -0.41
C PHE A 17 -15.54 6.04 0.29
N PRO A 18 -15.64 6.06 1.63
CA PRO A 18 -16.07 7.25 2.34
C PRO A 18 -15.09 8.40 2.05
N ARG A 19 -15.60 9.58 1.68
CA ARG A 19 -14.80 10.78 1.45
C ARG A 19 -15.09 11.79 2.55
N GLY A 20 -14.04 12.29 3.21
CA GLY A 20 -14.15 13.34 4.23
C GLY A 20 -14.48 12.83 5.65
N PHE A 21 -14.73 13.78 6.55
CA PHE A 21 -15.02 13.53 7.96
C PHE A 21 -16.44 12.98 8.18
N ASP A 22 -17.37 13.31 7.28
CA ASP A 22 -18.72 12.77 7.28
C ASP A 22 -18.75 11.43 6.54
N ILE A 23 -18.63 10.34 7.29
CA ILE A 23 -18.93 8.98 6.82
C ILE A 23 -20.30 9.02 6.14
N SER A 24 -20.33 9.02 4.80
CA SER A 24 -21.57 9.20 4.03
C SER A 24 -22.61 8.19 4.48
N LYS A 25 -23.63 8.68 5.19
CA LYS A 25 -24.77 7.89 5.69
C LYS A 25 -25.75 7.50 4.57
N LYS A 26 -25.51 7.96 3.34
CA LYS A 26 -26.37 7.71 2.19
C LYS A 26 -25.57 7.14 1.03
N CYS A 27 -26.18 6.21 0.31
CA CYS A 27 -25.63 5.64 -0.91
C CYS A 27 -25.66 6.68 -2.05
N PRO A 28 -24.56 6.91 -2.78
CA PRO A 28 -24.55 7.83 -3.91
C PRO A 28 -25.35 7.33 -5.13
N SER A 29 -25.65 6.03 -5.20
CA SER A 29 -26.37 5.45 -6.34
C SER A 29 -27.89 5.44 -6.17
N CYS A 30 -28.41 5.19 -4.97
CA CYS A 30 -29.85 5.07 -4.72
C CYS A 30 -30.39 6.00 -3.63
N ALA A 31 -29.53 6.79 -2.98
CA ALA A 31 -29.84 7.62 -1.81
C ALA A 31 -30.35 6.86 -0.57
N GLY A 32 -30.32 5.51 -0.59
CA GLY A 32 -30.63 4.65 0.54
C GLY A 32 -29.76 4.95 1.75
N ALA A 33 -30.35 4.94 2.95
CA ALA A 33 -29.68 5.20 4.21
C ALA A 33 -29.17 3.91 4.89
N ASP A 34 -29.53 2.74 4.36
CA ASP A 34 -29.09 1.46 4.88
C ASP A 34 -27.70 1.13 4.32
N VAL A 35 -26.71 1.71 4.98
CA VAL A 35 -25.29 1.48 4.72
C VAL A 35 -24.77 0.59 5.84
N ASP A 36 -24.26 -0.58 5.47
CA ASP A 36 -23.81 -1.58 6.42
C ASP A 36 -22.61 -1.01 7.19
N LYS A 37 -22.81 -0.70 8.48
CA LYS A 37 -21.73 -0.24 9.36
C LYS A 37 -20.96 -1.48 9.76
N THR A 38 -20.00 -1.88 8.92
CA THR A 38 -19.19 -3.10 8.98
C THR A 38 -18.38 -3.30 10.28
N GLY A 39 -18.60 -2.49 11.33
CA GLY A 39 -17.91 -2.57 12.62
C GLY A 39 -18.65 -3.34 13.72
N PHE A 40 -19.99 -3.40 13.73
CA PHE A 40 -20.71 -3.95 14.89
C PHE A 40 -20.60 -5.48 14.98
N MET A 41 -20.80 -6.18 13.86
CA MET A 41 -20.62 -7.65 13.82
C MET A 41 -19.18 -8.05 14.14
N TYR A 42 -18.20 -7.27 13.67
CA TYR A 42 -16.79 -7.53 13.96
C TYR A 42 -16.46 -7.32 15.45
N LEU A 43 -16.98 -6.27 16.08
CA LEU A 43 -16.83 -6.02 17.51
C LEU A 43 -17.53 -7.10 18.36
N ALA A 44 -18.74 -7.52 17.98
CA ALA A 44 -19.44 -8.62 18.65
C ALA A 44 -18.66 -9.94 18.57
N LEU A 45 -18.12 -10.26 17.39
CA LEU A 45 -17.26 -11.43 17.20
C LEU A 45 -15.99 -11.36 18.06
N LEU A 46 -15.31 -10.21 18.10
CA LEU A 46 -14.12 -10.02 18.94
C LEU A 46 -14.45 -10.15 20.43
N ALA A 47 -15.59 -9.63 20.88
CA ALA A 47 -16.03 -9.77 22.27
C ALA A 47 -16.29 -11.24 22.64
N VAL A 48 -16.96 -11.99 21.76
CA VAL A 48 -17.17 -13.44 21.94
C VAL A 48 -15.86 -14.20 21.97
N MET A 49 -14.91 -13.89 21.08
CA MET A 49 -13.58 -14.51 21.06
C MET A 49 -12.78 -14.20 22.33
N ALA A 50 -12.85 -12.97 22.84
CA ALA A 50 -12.17 -12.57 24.07
C ALA A 50 -12.74 -13.30 25.31
N VAL A 51 -14.07 -13.40 25.39
CA VAL A 51 -14.74 -14.16 26.46
C VAL A 51 -14.42 -15.65 26.35
N GLY A 52 -14.47 -16.23 25.15
CA GLY A 52 -14.09 -17.62 24.90
C GLY A 52 -12.64 -17.93 25.27
N ALA A 53 -11.70 -17.06 24.89
CA ALA A 53 -10.29 -17.20 25.26
C ALA A 53 -10.06 -17.08 26.78
N GLY A 54 -10.79 -16.19 27.46
CA GLY A 54 -10.73 -16.06 28.92
C GLY A 54 -11.25 -17.31 29.64
N ILE A 55 -12.36 -17.90 29.15
CA ILE A 55 -12.90 -19.15 29.70
C ILE A 55 -11.94 -20.32 29.43
N PHE A 56 -11.33 -20.37 28.24
CA PHE A 56 -10.37 -21.43 27.86
C PHE A 56 -9.09 -21.37 28.71
N TRP A 57 -8.54 -20.18 28.98
CA TRP A 57 -7.40 -19.99 29.88
C TRP A 57 -7.72 -20.31 31.35
N ALA A 58 -8.98 -20.18 31.78
CA ALA A 58 -9.39 -20.52 33.14
C ALA A 58 -9.51 -22.04 33.36
N THR A 59 -9.54 -22.86 32.30
CA THR A 59 -9.82 -24.31 32.42
C THR A 59 -8.67 -25.25 32.03
N ASP A 60 -7.58 -24.77 31.42
CA ASP A 60 -6.52 -25.69 30.97
C ASP A 60 -5.45 -25.99 32.03
N ARG A 61 -5.60 -27.17 32.62
CA ARG A 61 -4.53 -27.96 33.25
C ARG A 61 -3.56 -28.47 32.17
N PRO A 62 -2.26 -28.65 32.49
CA PRO A 62 -1.26 -29.02 31.49
C PRO A 62 -1.42 -30.46 31.04
N HIS A 63 -1.79 -30.67 29.77
CA HIS A 63 -1.64 -31.95 29.10
C HIS A 63 -0.61 -31.86 27.98
N LYS A 64 0.18 -32.94 27.92
CA LYS A 64 1.46 -33.11 27.24
C LYS A 64 1.38 -32.88 25.74
N ALA A 65 2.54 -32.48 25.22
CA ALA A 65 2.87 -32.44 23.80
C ALA A 65 2.54 -33.75 23.08
N ALA A 66 1.97 -33.63 21.88
CA ALA A 66 2.14 -34.57 20.80
C ALA A 66 2.20 -33.80 19.48
N HIS A 67 3.24 -34.12 18.72
CA HIS A 67 3.52 -33.69 17.36
C HIS A 67 2.33 -33.92 16.42
N THR A 68 2.23 -33.16 15.33
CA THR A 68 2.51 -33.65 13.96
C THR A 68 2.17 -32.56 12.94
N ALA A 69 3.07 -32.41 11.96
CA ALA A 69 2.99 -31.51 10.83
C ALA A 69 1.92 -31.91 9.81
N ALA A 70 1.39 -30.93 9.07
CA ALA A 70 1.02 -31.13 7.67
C ALA A 70 0.87 -29.78 6.93
N VAL A 71 1.67 -29.64 5.88
CA VAL A 71 1.55 -28.64 4.81
C VAL A 71 0.40 -29.04 3.87
N PRO A 72 -0.36 -28.09 3.33
CA PRO A 72 -0.52 -28.02 1.87
C PRO A 72 -0.36 -26.57 1.38
N ALA A 73 0.53 -26.30 0.43
CA ALA A 73 0.40 -26.53 -1.01
C ALA A 73 0.06 -25.22 -1.74
N ALA A 74 1.07 -24.76 -2.48
CA ALA A 74 1.12 -23.76 -3.54
C ALA A 74 -0.22 -23.24 -4.09
N THR A 75 -0.39 -21.91 -4.07
CA THR A 75 -1.36 -21.21 -4.91
C THR A 75 -0.64 -20.64 -6.15
N PRO A 76 -1.18 -20.84 -7.36
CA PRO A 76 -0.51 -20.53 -8.63
C PRO A 76 -0.27 -19.03 -8.85
N MET A 77 0.92 -18.71 -9.36
CA MET A 77 1.29 -17.38 -9.83
C MET A 77 0.44 -17.01 -11.05
N MET A 78 -0.46 -16.03 -10.90
CA MET A 78 -1.10 -15.41 -12.07
C MET A 78 -0.07 -14.52 -12.76
N HIS A 79 0.36 -15.01 -13.92
CA HIS A 79 1.19 -14.34 -14.89
C HIS A 79 0.44 -13.13 -15.47
N MET A 80 0.65 -11.95 -14.88
CA MET A 80 0.10 -10.70 -15.41
C MET A 80 1.00 -10.23 -16.56
N LYS A 81 0.54 -10.53 -17.77
CA LYS A 81 1.13 -10.07 -19.04
C LYS A 81 1.02 -8.55 -19.12
N SER A 82 2.08 -7.86 -18.69
CA SER A 82 2.28 -6.43 -18.90
C SER A 82 2.30 -6.15 -20.41
N ARG A 83 1.21 -5.58 -20.93
CA ARG A 83 1.17 -5.05 -22.30
C ARG A 83 2.12 -3.86 -22.34
N GLY A 84 3.18 -4.01 -23.12
CA GLY A 84 4.09 -2.91 -23.45
C GLY A 84 3.31 -1.74 -24.04
N SER A 85 3.28 -0.63 -23.29
CA SER A 85 3.03 0.67 -23.87
C SER A 85 4.35 1.13 -24.50
N LYS A 86 4.56 0.72 -25.76
CA LYS A 86 5.51 1.39 -26.65
C LYS A 86 4.91 2.76 -26.98
N THR A 87 5.22 3.73 -26.13
CA THR A 87 5.23 5.14 -26.55
C THR A 87 6.64 5.65 -26.27
N ALA A 88 7.58 5.13 -27.06
CA ALA A 88 8.85 5.79 -27.29
C ALA A 88 8.53 7.01 -28.15
N SER A 89 8.03 8.05 -27.48
CA SER A 89 7.95 9.38 -28.07
C SER A 89 9.36 9.94 -27.96
N ASP A 90 9.94 10.30 -29.09
CA ASP A 90 11.16 11.10 -29.16
C ASP A 90 10.95 12.38 -28.34
N ILE A 91 11.48 12.40 -27.12
CA ILE A 91 11.45 13.58 -26.24
C ILE A 91 12.75 14.34 -26.49
N PRO A 92 12.68 15.62 -26.89
CA PRO A 92 13.85 16.48 -26.99
C PRO A 92 14.62 16.46 -25.67
N LEU A 93 15.95 16.27 -25.72
CA LEU A 93 16.87 16.31 -24.56
C LEU A 93 17.01 17.73 -23.95
N GLY A 94 15.88 18.40 -23.71
CA GLY A 94 15.84 19.60 -22.89
C GLY A 94 15.88 19.23 -21.40
N PRO A 95 16.33 20.16 -20.53
CA PRO A 95 16.21 19.99 -19.10
C PRO A 95 14.72 19.81 -18.72
N ILE A 96 14.37 18.61 -18.25
CA ILE A 96 12.99 18.28 -17.88
C ILE A 96 12.61 19.14 -16.67
N THR A 97 11.64 20.03 -16.87
CA THR A 97 11.12 20.86 -15.78
C THR A 97 10.07 20.05 -15.02
N ILE A 98 10.36 19.70 -13.75
CA ILE A 98 9.45 18.92 -12.91
C ILE A 98 8.47 19.88 -12.22
N ASN A 99 7.26 19.98 -12.77
CA ASN A 99 6.23 20.92 -12.29
C ASN A 99 5.30 20.32 -11.22
N ASN A 100 5.22 18.99 -11.12
CA ASN A 100 4.38 18.29 -10.15
C ASN A 100 5.02 16.97 -9.70
N GLU A 101 4.48 16.38 -8.62
CA GLU A 101 4.99 15.13 -8.06
C GLU A 101 4.85 13.93 -9.01
N ALA A 102 3.83 13.91 -9.87
CA ALA A 102 3.66 12.82 -10.84
C ALA A 102 4.79 12.82 -11.88
N ASP A 103 5.20 14.00 -12.34
CA ASP A 103 6.36 14.18 -13.22
C ASP A 103 7.64 13.75 -12.50
N GLY A 104 7.82 14.17 -11.24
CA GLY A 104 8.98 13.78 -10.44
C GLY A 104 9.09 12.27 -10.24
N ARG A 105 7.97 11.58 -10.00
CA ARG A 105 7.94 10.11 -9.89
C ARG A 105 8.25 9.42 -11.21
N ARG A 106 7.69 9.89 -12.33
CA ARG A 106 8.01 9.34 -13.65
C ARG A 106 9.49 9.52 -13.99
N GLU A 107 10.02 10.69 -13.70
CA GLU A 107 11.43 10.99 -13.94
C GLU A 107 12.36 10.17 -13.06
N ALA A 108 12.01 9.97 -11.78
CA ALA A 108 12.75 9.08 -10.88
C ALA A 108 12.77 7.64 -11.41
N LEU A 109 11.65 7.11 -11.90
CA LEU A 109 11.59 5.77 -12.50
C LEU A 109 12.34 5.69 -13.84
N ARG A 110 12.37 6.77 -14.62
CA ARG A 110 13.13 6.85 -15.87
C ARG A 110 14.64 6.77 -15.61
N LEU A 111 15.12 7.52 -14.63
CA LEU A 111 16.53 7.55 -14.22
C LEU A 111 16.95 6.29 -13.45
N TYR A 112 16.05 5.75 -12.63
CA TYR A 112 16.28 4.62 -11.73
C TYR A 112 15.20 3.55 -11.90
N PRO A 113 15.24 2.74 -12.97
CA PRO A 113 14.21 1.73 -13.25
C PRO A 113 14.08 0.68 -12.15
N ASP A 114 15.16 0.41 -11.41
CA ASP A 114 15.20 -0.54 -10.30
C ASP A 114 14.28 -0.12 -9.13
N LEU A 115 13.89 1.15 -9.03
CA LEU A 115 12.85 1.59 -8.09
C LEU A 115 11.49 0.93 -8.36
N GLY A 116 11.21 0.58 -9.61
CA GLY A 116 9.97 -0.10 -10.01
C GLY A 116 9.96 -1.61 -9.69
N ILE A 117 11.11 -2.18 -9.33
CA ILE A 117 11.24 -3.59 -8.97
C ILE A 117 11.03 -3.72 -7.46
N ALA A 118 9.94 -4.38 -7.07
CA ALA A 118 9.63 -4.61 -5.67
C ALA A 118 10.78 -5.34 -4.95
N ASN A 119 11.17 -4.84 -3.77
CA ASN A 119 12.27 -5.36 -2.95
C ASN A 119 13.68 -5.29 -3.57
N SER A 120 13.88 -4.55 -4.68
CA SER A 120 15.24 -4.26 -5.14
C SER A 120 16.04 -3.53 -4.03
N PRO A 121 17.38 -3.63 -4.03
CA PRO A 121 18.21 -2.89 -3.07
C PRO A 121 17.88 -1.40 -3.03
N LEU A 122 17.71 -0.79 -4.21
CA LEU A 122 17.35 0.62 -4.35
C LEU A 122 15.94 0.95 -3.84
N ASN A 123 14.94 0.12 -4.16
CA ASN A 123 13.58 0.34 -3.68
C ASN A 123 13.49 0.27 -2.15
N ARG A 124 14.24 -0.65 -1.52
CA ARG A 124 14.29 -0.76 -0.05
C ARG A 124 14.90 0.49 0.59
N GLU A 125 16.05 0.95 0.11
CA GLU A 125 16.67 2.19 0.62
C GLU A 125 15.79 3.41 0.41
N PHE A 126 15.13 3.52 -0.75
CA PHE A 126 14.19 4.58 -1.03
C PHE A 126 13.06 4.63 0.00
N VAL A 127 12.44 3.48 0.30
CA VAL A 127 11.35 3.39 1.30
C VAL A 127 11.87 3.74 2.71
N ILE A 128 13.06 3.26 3.08
CA ILE A 128 13.68 3.58 4.38
C ILE A 128 13.87 5.09 4.51
N ARG A 129 14.49 5.75 3.52
CA ARG A 129 14.71 7.19 3.54
C ARG A 129 13.41 7.99 3.48
N TYR A 130 12.45 7.57 2.66
CA TYR A 130 11.12 8.19 2.58
C TYR A 130 10.45 8.26 3.97
N ASN A 131 10.43 7.14 4.70
CA ASN A 131 9.84 7.07 6.05
C ASN A 131 10.62 7.90 7.08
N SER A 132 11.93 8.06 6.89
CA SER A 132 12.75 8.93 7.73
C SER A 132 12.44 10.40 7.46
N TYR A 133 12.35 10.80 6.19
CA TYR A 133 12.06 12.18 5.77
C TYR A 133 10.66 12.61 6.18
N GLN A 134 9.67 11.72 6.09
CA GLN A 134 8.32 12.01 6.60
C GLN A 134 8.30 12.42 8.07
N ARG A 135 9.25 11.91 8.87
CA ARG A 135 9.33 12.17 10.31
C ARG A 135 10.23 13.35 10.63
N LEU A 136 11.35 13.49 9.93
CA LEU A 136 12.42 14.42 10.28
C LEU A 136 12.37 15.73 9.47
N GLU A 137 11.97 15.66 8.19
CA GLU A 137 12.12 16.75 7.22
C GLU A 137 10.91 16.84 6.26
N PRO A 138 9.70 17.15 6.78
CA PRO A 138 8.49 17.18 5.95
C PRO A 138 8.53 18.27 4.85
N GLU A 139 9.37 19.29 5.02
CA GLU A 139 9.56 20.37 4.05
C GLU A 139 10.11 19.87 2.70
N VAL A 140 10.84 18.75 2.69
CA VAL A 140 11.36 18.14 1.45
C VAL A 140 10.22 17.78 0.49
N PHE A 141 9.06 17.38 1.01
CA PHE A 141 7.90 16.99 0.20
C PHE A 141 7.17 18.17 -0.44
N ARG A 142 7.49 19.42 -0.07
CA ARG A 142 6.95 20.61 -0.76
C ARG A 142 7.58 20.81 -2.15
N ASN A 143 8.76 20.24 -2.38
CA ASN A 143 9.42 20.31 -3.69
C ASN A 143 8.87 19.21 -4.61
N PRO A 144 8.27 19.52 -5.78
CA PRO A 144 7.77 18.50 -6.71
C PRO A 144 8.86 17.54 -7.22
N SER A 145 10.13 17.92 -7.09
CA SER A 145 11.30 17.11 -7.46
C SER A 145 11.78 16.16 -6.37
N TRP A 146 11.13 16.13 -5.20
CA TRP A 146 11.52 15.25 -4.09
C TRP A 146 11.70 13.78 -4.46
N PRO A 147 10.90 13.16 -5.37
CA PRO A 147 11.09 11.75 -5.70
C PRO A 147 12.43 11.49 -6.39
N VAL A 148 12.88 12.41 -7.25
CA VAL A 148 14.16 12.31 -7.97
C VAL A 148 15.33 12.51 -7.03
N ILE A 149 15.25 13.51 -6.14
CA ILE A 149 16.28 13.79 -5.14
C ILE A 149 16.45 12.57 -4.23
N LEU A 150 15.34 12.04 -3.71
CA LEU A 150 15.36 10.86 -2.83
C LEU A 150 15.88 9.61 -3.52
N ALA A 151 15.50 9.39 -4.78
CA ALA A 151 16.01 8.31 -5.62
C ALA A 151 17.54 8.39 -5.79
N LYS A 152 18.04 9.60 -6.10
CA LYS A 152 19.46 9.86 -6.28
C LYS A 152 20.27 9.58 -5.02
N GLU A 153 19.78 10.03 -3.87
CA GLU A 153 20.44 9.76 -2.59
C GLU A 153 20.40 8.28 -2.20
N SER A 154 19.30 7.60 -2.49
CA SER A 154 19.16 6.17 -2.24
C SER A 154 20.14 5.36 -3.09
N ALA A 155 20.32 5.74 -4.37
CA ALA A 155 21.30 5.14 -5.26
C ALA A 155 22.74 5.38 -4.78
N ALA A 156 23.04 6.61 -4.33
CA ALA A 156 24.33 6.94 -3.75
C ALA A 156 24.64 6.12 -2.49
N ALA A 157 23.62 5.84 -1.65
CA ALA A 157 23.78 5.07 -0.42
C ALA A 157 24.16 3.59 -0.68
N ILE A 158 23.63 2.98 -1.74
CA ILE A 158 23.95 1.59 -2.12
C ILE A 158 25.20 1.48 -2.98
N GLY A 159 25.83 2.60 -3.35
CA GLY A 159 27.02 2.63 -4.20
C GLY A 159 26.73 2.39 -5.68
N GLU A 160 25.48 2.59 -6.14
CA GLU A 160 25.19 2.56 -7.59
C GLU A 160 25.61 3.88 -8.24
N PRO A 161 26.51 3.86 -9.23
CA PRO A 161 26.86 5.06 -9.97
C PRO A 161 25.66 5.54 -10.79
N LEU A 162 25.51 6.87 -10.90
CA LEU A 162 24.50 7.50 -11.75
C LEU A 162 24.57 6.93 -13.17
N LYS A 163 23.48 6.32 -13.64
CA LYS A 163 23.31 6.01 -15.06
C LYS A 163 23.12 7.36 -15.78
N THR A 164 24.20 7.88 -16.33
CA THR A 164 24.13 9.01 -17.26
C THR A 164 23.26 8.61 -18.45
N PRO A 165 22.29 9.44 -18.85
CA PRO A 165 21.40 9.15 -19.97
C PRO A 165 22.15 9.03 -21.30
#